data_AF-A0A924DM98-F1
#
_entry.id   AF-A0A924DM98-F1
#
_cell.length_a   1.000
_cell.length_b   1.000
_cell.length_c   1.000
_cell.angle_alpha   90.00
_cell.angle_beta   90.00
_cell.angle_gamma   90.00
#
_symmetry.space_group_name_H-M   'P 1'
#
loop_
_entity.id
_entity.type
_entity.pdbx_description
1 polymer ?
#
loop_
_entity_poly.entity_id
_entity_poly.type
_entity_poly.pdbx_seq_one_letter_code
_entity_poly.pdbx_strand_id
1 'polypeptide(L)'
;KAWHVLGKWNYEVANLSSLERGFAKIFFGNVPEGSLKNSIAAYEKARSINPNFALNYLELARSYQKDNNKQKAIVLLKIMLPLPVQTEDDPRIKKDALSLLKSWE
;
A
#
# COMPACT_ATOMS: atom_id res chain seq x y z
N LYS A 1 -4.36 -12.97 0.74
CA LYS A 1 -4.00 -11.85 1.67
C LYS A 1 -2.52 -11.86 2.10
N ALA A 2 -1.80 -13.00 2.13
CA ALA A 2 -0.36 -13.03 2.50
C ALA A 2 0.52 -12.05 1.68
N TRP A 3 0.34 -12.00 0.36
CA TRP A 3 1.05 -11.04 -0.51
C TRP A 3 0.81 -9.57 -0.14
N HIS A 4 -0.40 -9.24 0.33
CA HIS A 4 -0.70 -7.89 0.80
C HIS A 4 0.07 -7.56 2.08
N VAL A 5 0.14 -8.50 3.03
CA VAL A 5 0.91 -8.33 4.26
C VAL A 5 2.40 -8.13 3.95
N LEU A 6 2.95 -8.91 3.02
CA LEU A 6 4.33 -8.75 2.56
C LEU A 6 4.57 -7.38 1.90
N GLY A 7 3.61 -6.90 1.11
CA GLY A 7 3.65 -5.56 0.54
C GLY A 7 3.68 -4.48 1.62
N LYS A 8 2.78 -4.60 2.60
CA LYS A 8 2.70 -3.67 3.74
C LYS A 8 3.98 -3.64 4.54
N TRP A 9 4.54 -4.81 4.86
CA TRP A 9 5.83 -4.89 5.56
C TRP A 9 6.94 -4.17 4.78
N ASN A 10 7.07 -4.41 3.47
CA ASN A 10 8.08 -3.74 2.66
C ASN A 10 7.87 -2.22 2.62
N TYR A 11 6.61 -1.76 2.51
CA TYR A 11 6.28 -0.35 2.51
C TYR A 11 6.65 0.33 3.83
N GLU A 12 6.24 -0.24 4.97
CA GLU A 12 6.52 0.38 6.28
C GLU A 12 8.02 0.40 6.57
N VAL A 13 8.72 -0.71 6.33
CA VAL A 13 10.17 -0.80 6.60
C VAL A 13 10.99 0.10 5.67
N ALA A 14 10.56 0.30 4.42
CA ALA A 14 11.18 1.26 3.51
C ALA A 14 11.00 2.72 3.94
N ASN A 15 9.93 3.01 4.71
CA ASN A 15 9.57 4.36 5.12
C ASN A 15 9.98 4.72 6.56
N LEU A 16 10.60 3.80 7.32
CA LEU A 16 11.14 4.10 8.65
C LEU A 16 12.16 5.24 8.60
N SER A 17 11.97 6.24 9.46
CA SER A 17 12.98 7.26 9.72
C SER A 17 14.24 6.63 10.35
N SER A 18 15.37 7.33 10.28
CA SER A 18 16.62 6.86 10.90
C SER A 18 16.48 6.65 12.41
N LEU A 19 15.64 7.45 13.08
CA LEU A 19 15.36 7.33 14.52
C LEU A 19 14.56 6.06 14.83
N GLU A 20 13.46 5.83 14.12
CA GLU A 20 12.63 4.62 14.29
C GLU A 20 13.43 3.36 13.95
N ARG A 21 14.26 3.41 12.90
CA ARG A 21 15.18 2.33 12.55
C ARG A 21 16.20 2.06 13.66
N GLY A 22 16.71 3.12 14.30
CA GLY A 22 17.60 3.01 15.46
C GLY A 22 16.94 2.29 16.64
N PHE A 23 15.73 2.69 17.01
CA PHE A 23 14.97 2.02 18.07
C PHE A 23 14.65 0.57 17.71
N ALA A 24 14.20 0.30 16.49
CA ALA A 24 13.90 -1.06 16.05
C ALA A 24 15.14 -1.96 16.12
N LYS A 25 16.33 -1.42 15.82
CA LYS A 25 17.59 -2.16 15.96
C LYS A 25 17.91 -2.55 17.40
N ILE A 26 17.63 -1.67 18.35
CA ILE A 26 17.87 -1.91 19.78
C ILE A 26 16.95 -3.03 20.30
N PHE A 27 15.66 -2.99 19.96
CA PHE A 27 14.69 -3.94 20.51
C PHE A 27 14.63 -5.28 19.77
N PHE A 28 14.84 -5.28 18.45
CA PHE A 28 14.61 -6.46 17.60
C PHE A 28 15.87 -6.97 16.90
N GLY A 29 17.03 -6.35 17.13
CA GLY A 29 18.26 -6.68 16.44
C GLY A 29 18.27 -6.19 14.99
N ASN A 30 18.95 -6.88 14.10
CA ASN A 30 19.06 -6.40 12.72
C ASN A 30 17.69 -6.40 12.02
N VAL A 31 17.22 -5.22 11.60
CA VAL A 31 15.96 -5.06 10.86
C VAL A 31 16.28 -5.17 9.36
N PRO A 32 15.69 -6.13 8.63
CA PRO A 32 15.92 -6.25 7.19
C PRO A 32 15.52 -4.97 6.45
N GLU A 33 16.09 -4.75 5.27
CA GLU A 33 15.69 -3.60 4.45
C GLU A 33 14.35 -3.86 3.75
N GLY A 34 13.47 -2.86 3.79
CA GLY A 34 12.25 -2.82 3.00
C GLY A 34 12.49 -2.07 1.70
N SER A 35 11.70 -2.37 0.67
CA SER A 35 11.81 -1.70 -0.63
C SER A 35 10.43 -1.34 -1.19
N LEU A 36 10.26 -0.10 -1.66
CA LEU A 36 9.04 0.31 -2.37
C LEU A 36 8.80 -0.55 -3.63
N LYS A 37 9.87 -0.96 -4.33
CA LYS A 37 9.78 -1.87 -5.49
C LYS A 37 9.23 -3.24 -5.08
N ASN A 38 9.70 -3.79 -3.97
CA ASN A 38 9.19 -5.07 -3.44
C ASN A 38 7.76 -4.94 -2.92
N SER A 39 7.43 -3.81 -2.29
CA SER A 39 6.06 -3.48 -1.88
C SER A 39 5.10 -3.54 -3.08
N ILE A 40 5.45 -2.80 -4.14
CA ILE A 40 4.68 -2.76 -5.39
C ILE A 40 4.54 -4.16 -5.99
N ALA A 41 5.62 -4.92 -6.11
CA ALA A 41 5.59 -6.27 -6.67
C ALA A 41 4.66 -7.22 -5.87
N ALA A 42 4.72 -7.16 -4.54
CA ALA A 42 3.88 -7.97 -3.68
C ALA A 42 2.40 -7.59 -3.78
N TYR A 43 2.08 -6.29 -3.80
CA TYR A 43 0.72 -5.80 -3.97
C TYR A 43 0.15 -6.08 -5.37
N GLU A 44 0.96 -5.99 -6.42
CA GLU A 44 0.55 -6.42 -7.78
C GLU A 44 0.25 -7.92 -7.81
N LYS A 45 1.07 -8.74 -7.13
CA LYS A 45 0.78 -10.18 -6.98
C LYS A 45 -0.52 -10.41 -6.22
N ALA A 46 -0.77 -9.68 -5.13
CA ALA A 46 -2.03 -9.76 -4.39
C ALA A 46 -3.24 -9.40 -5.27
N ARG A 47 -3.12 -8.34 -6.08
CA ARG A 47 -4.15 -7.91 -7.04
C ARG A 47 -4.45 -8.98 -8.08
N SER A 48 -3.43 -9.64 -8.61
CA SER A 48 -3.60 -10.72 -9.60
C SER A 48 -4.35 -11.94 -9.04
N ILE A 49 -4.28 -12.18 -7.72
CA ILE A 49 -4.93 -13.33 -7.06
C ILE A 49 -6.35 -12.96 -6.62
N ASN A 50 -6.55 -11.75 -6.11
CA ASN A 50 -7.87 -11.27 -5.69
C ASN A 50 -8.13 -9.84 -6.18
N PRO A 51 -8.75 -9.68 -7.37
CA PRO A 51 -9.00 -8.36 -7.96
C PRO A 51 -10.08 -7.55 -7.24
N ASN A 52 -10.86 -8.14 -6.34
CA ASN A 52 -11.90 -7.44 -5.57
C ASN A 52 -11.41 -6.94 -4.21
N PHE A 53 -10.11 -7.07 -3.90
CA PHE A 53 -9.57 -6.68 -2.60
C PHE A 53 -9.27 -5.17 -2.54
N ALA A 54 -10.26 -4.35 -2.20
CA ALA A 54 -10.16 -2.88 -2.25
C ALA A 54 -8.97 -2.29 -1.47
N LEU A 55 -8.71 -2.77 -0.24
CA LEU A 55 -7.58 -2.30 0.58
C LEU A 55 -6.24 -2.42 -0.18
N ASN A 56 -6.06 -3.48 -0.95
CA ASN A 56 -4.83 -3.71 -1.69
C ASN A 56 -4.57 -2.63 -2.74
N TYR A 57 -5.63 -2.16 -3.41
CA TYR A 57 -5.50 -1.08 -4.39
C TYR A 57 -5.10 0.24 -3.75
N LEU A 58 -5.68 0.57 -2.59
CA LEU A 58 -5.32 1.79 -1.85
C LEU A 58 -3.84 1.77 -1.43
N GLU A 59 -3.37 0.66 -0.86
CA GLU A 59 -1.97 0.53 -0.43
C GLU A 59 -0.98 0.44 -1.59
N LEU A 60 -1.38 -0.19 -2.71
CA LEU A 60 -0.60 -0.18 -3.95
C LEU A 60 -0.51 1.24 -4.54
N ALA A 61 -1.60 2.00 -4.54
CA ALA A 61 -1.60 3.38 -4.99
C ALA A 61 -0.67 4.26 -4.13
N ARG A 62 -0.69 4.10 -2.80
CA ARG A 62 0.25 4.77 -1.87
C ARG A 62 1.71 4.39 -2.18
N SER A 63 1.96 3.12 -2.45
CA SER A 63 3.30 2.65 -2.82
C SER A 63 3.78 3.28 -4.13
N TYR A 64 2.94 3.32 -5.17
CA TYR A 64 3.27 4.00 -6.43
C TYR A 64 3.44 5.50 -6.28
N GLN A 65 2.62 6.17 -5.45
CA GLN A 65 2.81 7.60 -5.16
C GLN A 65 4.18 7.84 -4.53
N LYS A 66 4.57 7.03 -3.54
CA LYS A 66 5.88 7.14 -2.88
C LYS A 66 7.04 6.85 -3.81
N ASP A 67 6.84 5.96 -4.79
CA ASP A 67 7.77 5.66 -5.89
C ASP A 67 7.70 6.71 -7.03
N ASN A 68 7.18 7.91 -6.76
CA ASN A 68 7.03 9.02 -7.72
C ASN A 68 6.20 8.71 -8.97
N ASN A 69 5.35 7.67 -8.92
CA ASN A 69 4.46 7.26 -10.01
C ASN A 69 2.99 7.60 -9.69
N LYS A 70 2.71 8.90 -9.58
CA LYS A 70 1.38 9.44 -9.25
C LYS A 70 0.31 8.99 -10.27
N GLN A 71 0.65 8.90 -11.54
CA GLN A 71 -0.29 8.52 -12.61
C GLN A 71 -0.82 7.09 -12.42
N LYS A 72 0.06 6.12 -12.12
CA LYS A 72 -0.38 4.75 -11.79
C LYS A 72 -1.24 4.72 -10.53
N ALA A 73 -0.88 5.50 -9.51
CA ALA A 73 -1.66 5.60 -8.29
C ALA A 73 -3.10 6.08 -8.58
N ILE A 74 -3.27 7.14 -9.37
CA ILE A 74 -4.59 7.65 -9.81
C ILE A 74 -5.41 6.55 -10.51
N VAL A 75 -4.80 5.82 -11.44
CA VAL A 75 -5.48 4.75 -12.18
C VAL A 75 -6.00 3.67 -11.24
N LEU A 76 -5.19 3.24 -10.28
CA LEU A 76 -5.58 2.22 -9.30
C LEU A 76 -6.71 2.68 -8.38
N LEU A 77 -6.66 3.93 -7.89
CA LEU A 77 -7.75 4.48 -7.08
C LEU A 77 -9.05 4.50 -7.87
N LYS A 78 -9.03 4.92 -9.14
CA LYS A 78 -10.23 4.92 -9.99
C LYS A 78 -10.78 3.51 -10.24
N ILE A 79 -9.92 2.52 -10.44
CA ILE A 79 -10.32 1.12 -10.63
C ILE A 79 -10.99 0.54 -9.38
N MET A 80 -10.53 0.91 -8.18
CA MET A 80 -11.02 0.27 -6.95
C MET A 80 -12.37 0.80 -6.45
N LEU A 81 -12.75 2.04 -6.83
CA LEU A 81 -14.00 2.67 -6.38
C LEU A 81 -15.27 1.88 -6.76
N PRO A 82 -15.42 1.35 -8.00
CA PRO A 82 -16.59 0.55 -8.38
C PRO A 82 -16.56 -0.90 -7.89
N LEU A 83 -15.48 -1.39 -7.26
CA LEU A 83 -15.42 -2.78 -6.78
C LEU A 83 -16.54 -3.08 -5.77
N PRO A 84 -17.06 -4.32 -5.69
CA PRO A 84 -18.07 -4.66 -4.69
C PRO A 84 -17.52 -4.50 -3.27
N VAL A 85 -18.39 -4.17 -2.32
CA VAL A 85 -18.06 -4.22 -0.89
C VAL A 85 -17.93 -5.69 -0.48
N GLN A 86 -16.79 -6.06 0.10
CA GLN A 86 -16.46 -7.42 0.56
C GLN A 86 -16.26 -7.47 2.08
N THR A 87 -15.86 -6.36 2.69
CA THR A 87 -15.69 -6.22 4.14
C THR A 87 -16.32 -4.94 4.67
N GLU A 88 -16.53 -4.89 5.99
CA GLU A 88 -17.07 -3.72 6.70
C GLU A 88 -16.17 -2.48 6.58
N ASP A 89 -14.87 -2.67 6.36
CA ASP A 89 -13.90 -1.59 6.17
C ASP A 89 -13.96 -0.94 4.78
N ASP A 90 -14.47 -1.64 3.76
CA ASP A 90 -14.39 -1.17 2.38
C ASP A 90 -15.03 0.21 2.14
N PRO A 91 -16.17 0.58 2.76
CA PRO A 91 -16.71 1.93 2.66
C PRO A 91 -15.72 3.00 3.15
N ARG A 92 -15.03 2.77 4.27
CA ARG A 92 -14.00 3.67 4.79
C ARG A 92 -12.80 3.73 3.85
N ILE A 93 -12.33 2.58 3.38
CA ILE A 93 -11.21 2.48 2.43
C ILE A 93 -11.51 3.24 1.13
N LYS A 94 -12.73 3.13 0.59
CA LYS A 94 -13.18 3.88 -0.58
C LYS A 94 -13.21 5.38 -0.33
N LYS A 95 -13.64 5.81 0.87
CA LYS A 95 -13.58 7.22 1.28
C LYS A 95 -12.14 7.72 1.34
N ASP A 96 -11.21 6.94 1.90
CA ASP A 96 -9.79 7.27 1.95
C ASP A 96 -9.19 7.38 0.54
N ALA A 97 -9.57 6.48 -0.37
CA ALA A 97 -9.18 6.52 -1.78
C ALA A 97 -9.68 7.79 -2.49
N LEU A 98 -10.94 8.19 -2.27
CA LEU A 98 -11.49 9.45 -2.80
C LEU A 98 -10.76 10.67 -2.26
N SER A 99 -10.49 10.72 -0.96
CA SER A 99 -9.75 11.82 -0.33
C SER A 99 -8.34 11.95 -0.91
N LEU A 100 -7.65 10.82 -1.12
CA LEU A 100 -6.33 10.81 -1.75
C LEU A 100 -6.39 11.25 -3.22
N LEU A 101 -7.43 10.87 -3.96
CA LEU A 101 -7.58 11.30 -5.35
C LEU A 101 -7.82 12.81 -5.45
N LYS A 102 -8.64 13.37 -4.55
CA LYS A 102 -8.96 14.80 -4.50
C LYS A 102 -7.77 15.67 -4.08
N SER A 103 -6.84 15.15 -3.28
CA SER A 103 -5.64 15.92 -2.88
C SER A 103 -4.64 16.13 -4.03
N TRP A 104 -4.95 15.59 -5.21
CA TRP A 104 -4.12 15.64 -6.41
C TRP A 104 -4.70 16.43 -7.56
N GLU A 105 -5.94 16.90 -7.41
CA GLU A 105 -6.65 17.85 -8.27
C GLU A 105 -6.19 19.28 -7.94
#